data_AF-A0A1A2N749-F1
#
_entry.id   AF-A0A1A2N749-F1
#
_cell.length_a   1.000
_cell.length_b   1.000
_cell.length_c   1.000
_cell.angle_alpha   90.00
_cell.angle_beta   90.00
_cell.angle_gamma   90.00
#
_symmetry.space_group_name_H-M   'P 1'
#
loop_
_entity.id
_entity.type
_entity.pdbx_description
1 polymer ?
#
loop_
_entity_poly.entity_id
_entity_poly.type
_entity_poly.pdbx_seq_one_letter_code
_entity_poly.pdbx_strand_id
1 'polypeptide(L)'
;MGSSVMTVLNDPWTKMPPSQKAKFVKAKMHFYFQEEGGWMIHHPHSMGRRPSRGHVVDDAQTRGHSAISALLADHYIDHVMASRGRQLIEVLFKTSTVDASIAPEDGGLIFYWAALEMAITIQVFPSSGYWWSVRNIAGTSYSGAGSDLPLHDLRYSLNQFSKEVELQNPNWRSIVR
;
A
#
# COMPACT_ATOMS: atom_id res chain seq x y z
N MET A 1 -36.52 23.96 17.22
CA MET A 1 -35.83 22.89 17.96
C MET A 1 -36.45 21.59 17.49
N GLY A 2 -35.85 20.68 16.75
CA GLY A 2 -34.47 20.42 16.38
C GLY A 2 -34.44 18.92 16.17
N SER A 3 -34.60 18.44 14.92
CA SER A 3 -34.50 17.01 14.64
C SER A 3 -33.18 16.76 13.93
N SER A 4 -32.32 16.05 14.65
CA SER A 4 -30.94 15.74 14.32
C SER A 4 -30.89 14.85 13.08
N VAL A 5 -30.18 15.31 12.05
CA VAL A 5 -29.81 14.50 10.89
C VAL A 5 -28.83 13.44 11.40
N MET A 6 -29.27 12.18 11.45
CA MET A 6 -28.37 11.04 11.64
C MET A 6 -27.48 10.95 10.39
N THR A 7 -26.28 11.49 10.47
CA THR A 7 -25.20 11.16 9.55
C THR A 7 -24.84 9.70 9.81
N VAL A 8 -25.41 8.80 9.00
CA VAL A 8 -24.94 7.42 8.92
C VAL A 8 -23.50 7.50 8.41
N LEU A 9 -22.54 7.37 9.34
CA LEU A 9 -21.15 7.13 9.02
C LEU A 9 -21.13 5.97 8.03
N ASN A 10 -20.74 6.28 6.80
CA ASN A 10 -20.62 5.34 5.68
C ASN A 10 -19.41 4.45 6.01
N ASP A 11 -19.60 3.55 6.96
CA ASP A 11 -18.53 2.77 7.54
C ASP A 11 -18.03 1.75 6.51
N PRO A 12 -16.81 1.90 5.98
CA PRO A 12 -16.26 0.97 4.99
C PRO A 12 -16.17 -0.47 5.52
N TRP A 13 -16.22 -0.70 6.85
CA TRP A 13 -16.29 -2.03 7.46
C TRP A 13 -17.58 -2.80 7.11
N THR A 14 -18.67 -2.11 6.81
CA THR A 14 -19.97 -2.76 6.52
C THR A 14 -20.03 -3.39 5.14
N LYS A 15 -19.25 -2.88 4.17
CA LYS A 15 -19.23 -3.34 2.77
C LYS A 15 -18.16 -4.40 2.49
N MET A 16 -17.39 -4.75 3.52
CA MET A 16 -16.25 -5.66 3.43
C MET A 16 -16.70 -7.13 3.53
N PRO A 17 -16.31 -8.00 2.58
CA PRO A 17 -16.52 -9.44 2.66
C PRO A 17 -16.01 -10.04 3.99
N PRO A 18 -16.73 -10.97 4.63
CA PRO A 18 -16.32 -11.56 5.92
C PRO A 18 -14.92 -12.21 5.92
N SER A 19 -14.50 -12.80 4.80
CA SER A 19 -13.15 -13.37 4.62
C SER A 19 -12.04 -12.31 4.67
N GLN A 20 -12.34 -11.07 4.28
CA GLN A 20 -11.39 -9.96 4.32
C GLN A 20 -11.34 -9.30 5.71
N LYS A 21 -12.45 -9.28 6.46
CA LYS A 21 -12.50 -8.73 7.83
C LYS A 21 -11.49 -9.41 8.76
N ALA A 22 -11.40 -10.74 8.71
CA ALA A 22 -10.47 -11.51 9.52
C ALA A 22 -8.99 -11.28 9.15
N LYS A 23 -8.71 -10.97 7.87
CA LYS A 23 -7.35 -10.78 7.36
C LYS A 23 -6.81 -9.35 7.58
N PHE A 24 -7.69 -8.35 7.64
CA PHE A 24 -7.30 -6.98 8.04
C PHE A 24 -6.81 -6.88 9.49
N VAL A 25 -7.32 -7.72 10.39
CA VAL A 25 -6.78 -7.85 11.75
C VAL A 25 -5.33 -8.36 11.71
N LYS A 26 -5.02 -9.29 10.79
CA LYS A 26 -3.67 -9.86 10.60
C LYS A 26 -2.70 -8.83 9.98
N ALA A 27 -3.13 -8.06 8.98
CA ALA A 27 -2.32 -7.00 8.38
C ALA A 27 -2.06 -5.84 9.36
N LYS A 28 -3.06 -5.46 10.16
CA LYS A 28 -2.90 -4.48 11.26
C LYS A 28 -1.88 -5.00 12.30
N MET A 29 -1.90 -6.29 12.62
CA MET A 29 -0.91 -6.92 13.52
C MET A 29 0.52 -6.92 12.97
N HIS A 30 0.73 -7.11 11.67
CA HIS A 30 2.07 -7.04 11.07
C HIS A 30 2.71 -5.64 11.19
N PHE A 31 1.89 -4.58 11.10
CA PHE A 31 2.37 -3.21 11.30
C PHE A 31 2.71 -2.92 12.77
N TYR A 32 1.89 -3.36 13.73
CA TYR A 32 2.25 -3.25 15.16
C TYR A 32 3.50 -4.06 15.54
N PHE A 33 3.69 -5.24 14.92
CA PHE A 33 4.89 -6.06 15.16
C PHE A 33 6.16 -5.44 14.54
N GLN A 34 6.01 -4.62 13.50
CA GLN A 34 7.09 -3.84 12.91
C GLN A 34 7.44 -2.59 13.76
N GLU A 35 6.52 -2.12 14.61
CA GLU A 35 6.78 -1.06 15.60
C GLU A 35 7.40 -1.58 16.92
N GLU A 36 7.17 -2.84 17.31
CA GLU A 36 7.67 -3.38 18.60
C GLU A 36 8.78 -4.46 18.51
N GLY A 37 9.08 -5.00 17.33
CA GLY A 37 10.00 -6.14 17.16
C GLY A 37 11.35 -5.76 16.55
N GLY A 38 12.36 -5.55 17.38
CA GLY A 38 13.75 -5.37 16.97
C GLY A 38 14.26 -6.46 16.00
N TRP A 39 15.01 -6.01 15.00
CA TRP A 39 15.57 -6.81 13.92
C TRP A 39 16.39 -8.02 14.42
N MET A 40 15.99 -9.23 14.04
CA MET A 40 16.93 -10.35 13.87
C MET A 40 16.94 -10.78 12.41
N ILE A 41 17.76 -10.09 11.61
CA ILE A 41 18.16 -10.56 10.28
C ILE A 41 19.36 -11.50 10.49
N HIS A 42 19.16 -12.79 10.22
CA HIS A 42 20.27 -13.71 9.99
C HIS A 42 20.97 -13.33 8.68
N HIS A 43 22.17 -12.77 8.77
CA HIS A 43 23.07 -12.58 7.64
C HIS A 43 23.75 -13.90 7.25
N PRO A 44 23.71 -14.34 5.99
CA PRO A 44 24.81 -15.07 5.40
C PRO A 44 25.78 -14.09 4.74
N HIS A 45 27.06 -14.24 5.09
CA HIS A 45 28.21 -13.51 4.57
C HIS A 45 28.28 -13.53 3.04
N SER A 46 28.52 -12.36 2.44
CA SER A 46 29.09 -12.24 1.09
C SER A 46 29.91 -10.94 0.99
N MET A 47 31.22 -11.10 0.83
CA MET A 47 32.20 -10.01 0.69
C MET A 47 32.14 -9.36 -0.70
N GLY A 48 32.14 -8.02 -0.72
CA GLY A 48 33.02 -7.25 -1.59
C GLY A 48 32.56 -6.92 -3.01
N ARG A 49 31.76 -5.85 -3.17
CA ARG A 49 31.95 -4.84 -4.22
C ARG A 49 31.49 -3.47 -3.70
N ARG A 50 32.37 -2.47 -3.73
CA ARG A 50 32.01 -1.05 -3.56
C ARG A 50 31.14 -0.61 -4.74
N PRO A 51 29.94 -0.04 -4.55
CA PRO A 51 29.25 0.66 -5.62
C PRO A 51 29.80 2.08 -5.75
N SER A 52 30.24 2.42 -6.96
CA SER A 52 30.53 3.75 -7.45
C SER A 52 29.30 4.67 -7.35
N ARG A 53 29.54 5.94 -6.98
CA ARG A 53 28.55 7.04 -6.95
C ARG A 53 27.83 7.21 -8.29
N GLY A 54 26.65 6.62 -8.38
CA GLY A 54 25.52 7.16 -9.13
C GLY A 54 24.38 7.20 -8.13
N HIS A 55 23.96 8.40 -7.71
CA HIS A 55 22.84 8.56 -6.77
C HIS A 55 21.56 8.29 -7.56
N VAL A 56 21.28 7.02 -7.85
CA VAL A 56 19.95 6.58 -8.24
C VAL A 56 19.11 6.86 -7.01
N VAL A 57 18.23 7.86 -7.11
CA VAL A 57 17.23 8.09 -6.07
C VAL A 57 16.34 6.86 -6.12
N ASP A 58 16.61 5.90 -5.25
CA ASP A 58 15.72 4.76 -5.04
C ASP A 58 14.39 5.33 -4.53
N ASP A 59 13.41 5.37 -5.41
CA ASP A 59 12.09 5.93 -5.17
C ASP A 59 11.05 4.83 -4.96
N ALA A 60 9.87 5.20 -4.47
CA ALA A 60 8.80 4.25 -4.16
C ALA A 60 8.40 3.37 -5.35
N GLN A 61 8.54 3.91 -6.57
CA GLN A 61 8.28 3.17 -7.79
C GLN A 61 9.29 2.04 -7.98
N THR A 62 10.59 2.34 -7.86
CA THR A 62 11.67 1.35 -7.98
C THR A 62 11.53 0.22 -6.95
N ARG A 63 11.24 0.57 -5.69
CA ARG A 63 10.98 -0.43 -4.63
C ARG A 63 9.73 -1.24 -4.90
N GLY A 64 8.66 -0.62 -5.39
CA GLY A 64 7.43 -1.31 -5.78
C GLY A 64 7.68 -2.34 -6.88
N HIS A 65 8.41 -1.98 -7.94
CA HIS A 65 8.77 -2.91 -9.02
C HIS A 65 9.64 -4.08 -8.53
N SER A 66 10.57 -3.80 -7.61
CA SER A 66 11.40 -4.83 -6.98
C SER A 66 10.55 -5.80 -6.15
N ALA A 67 9.62 -5.30 -5.34
CA ALA A 67 8.71 -6.12 -4.54
C ALA A 67 7.84 -7.05 -5.43
N ILE A 68 7.26 -6.52 -6.50
CA ILE A 68 6.50 -7.34 -7.46
C ILE A 68 7.36 -8.42 -8.11
N SER A 69 8.62 -8.10 -8.42
CA SER A 69 9.54 -9.06 -9.05
C SER A 69 9.96 -10.16 -8.10
N ALA A 70 10.14 -9.87 -6.80
CA ALA A 70 10.38 -10.87 -5.78
C ALA A 70 9.17 -11.83 -5.64
N LEU A 71 7.95 -11.29 -5.54
CA LEU A 71 6.74 -12.11 -5.45
C LEU A 71 6.55 -13.03 -6.66
N LEU A 72 6.93 -12.57 -7.86
CA LEU A 72 6.89 -13.40 -9.07
C LEU A 72 7.96 -14.50 -9.04
N ALA A 73 9.18 -14.17 -8.63
CA ALA A 73 10.28 -15.14 -8.55
C ALA A 73 9.99 -16.25 -7.54
N ASP A 74 9.32 -15.92 -6.44
CA ASP A 74 8.92 -16.85 -5.39
C ASP A 74 7.60 -17.60 -5.70
N HIS A 75 7.02 -17.42 -6.89
CA HIS A 75 5.78 -18.05 -7.34
C HIS A 75 4.53 -17.72 -6.49
N TYR A 76 4.54 -16.61 -5.74
CA TYR A 76 3.35 -16.15 -5.01
C TYR A 76 2.30 -15.49 -5.92
N ILE A 77 2.74 -14.99 -7.08
CA ILE A 77 1.89 -14.41 -8.11
C ILE A 77 2.33 -14.93 -9.48
N ASP A 78 1.42 -14.90 -10.47
CA ASP A 78 1.75 -15.21 -11.84
C ASP A 78 2.23 -13.97 -12.63
N HIS A 79 2.63 -14.19 -13.89
CA HIS A 79 3.07 -13.12 -14.79
C HIS A 79 1.97 -12.09 -15.08
N VAL A 80 0.69 -12.49 -15.05
CA VAL A 80 -0.43 -11.60 -15.32
C VAL A 80 -0.62 -10.63 -14.15
N MET A 81 -0.58 -11.12 -12.92
CA MET A 81 -0.63 -10.30 -11.71
C MET A 81 0.60 -9.41 -11.57
N ALA A 82 1.79 -9.93 -11.89
CA ALA A 82 2.98 -9.10 -11.91
C ALA A 82 2.86 -7.95 -12.92
N SER A 83 2.33 -8.21 -14.12
CA SER A 83 2.09 -7.17 -15.14
C SER A 83 1.08 -6.12 -14.64
N ARG A 84 -0.06 -6.54 -14.10
CA ARG A 84 -1.09 -5.62 -13.56
C ARG A 84 -0.58 -4.81 -12.38
N GLY A 85 0.20 -5.41 -11.49
CA GLY A 85 0.84 -4.72 -10.37
C GLY A 85 1.82 -3.65 -10.83
N ARG A 86 2.65 -3.94 -11.83
CA ARG A 86 3.59 -2.96 -12.42
C ARG A 86 2.87 -1.80 -13.10
N GLN A 87 1.80 -2.07 -13.85
CA GLN A 87 0.97 -1.02 -14.45
C GLN A 87 0.34 -0.12 -13.37
N LEU A 88 -0.12 -0.70 -12.26
CA LEU A 88 -0.66 0.08 -11.16
C LEU A 88 0.39 1.01 -10.53
N ILE A 89 1.62 0.53 -10.39
CA ILE A 89 2.76 1.34 -9.92
C ILE A 89 3.00 2.51 -10.87
N GLU A 90 3.15 2.25 -12.17
CA GLU A 90 3.39 3.28 -13.18
C GLU A 90 2.28 4.36 -13.21
N VAL A 91 1.04 3.96 -12.93
CA VAL A 91 -0.10 4.86 -12.93
C VAL A 91 -0.20 5.65 -11.64
N LEU A 92 0.02 5.04 -10.47
CA LEU A 92 -0.24 5.71 -9.19
C LEU A 92 0.98 6.38 -8.57
N PHE A 93 2.17 5.81 -8.76
CA PHE A 93 3.36 6.27 -8.08
C PHE A 93 3.96 7.47 -8.81
N LYS A 94 4.43 8.42 -8.01
CA LYS A 94 5.21 9.58 -8.44
C LYS A 94 6.47 9.65 -7.58
N THR A 95 7.43 10.48 -7.95
CA THR A 95 8.67 10.68 -7.19
C THR A 95 8.43 11.09 -5.73
N SER A 96 7.32 11.78 -5.44
CA SER A 96 6.94 12.18 -4.08
C SER A 96 6.11 11.13 -3.31
N THR A 97 5.75 10.01 -3.94
CA THR A 97 4.88 9.00 -3.33
C THR A 97 5.62 8.25 -2.23
N VAL A 98 4.93 7.98 -1.13
CA VAL A 98 5.41 7.10 -0.07
C VAL A 98 5.33 5.62 -0.46
N ASP A 99 6.19 4.80 0.13
CA ASP A 99 6.23 3.37 -0.16
C ASP A 99 4.91 2.67 0.20
N ALA A 100 4.49 1.77 -0.68
CA ALA A 100 3.42 0.83 -0.39
C ALA A 100 4.00 -0.46 0.18
N SER A 101 3.32 -1.06 1.14
CA SER A 101 3.46 -2.49 1.40
C SER A 101 2.73 -3.26 0.29
N ILE A 102 3.44 -4.16 -0.39
CA ILE A 102 2.90 -4.96 -1.49
C ILE A 102 2.98 -6.44 -1.11
N ALA A 103 1.88 -7.16 -1.21
CA ALA A 103 1.80 -8.57 -0.82
C ALA A 103 0.87 -9.36 -1.75
N PRO A 104 1.03 -10.69 -1.84
CA PRO A 104 0.07 -11.56 -2.52
C PRO A 104 -1.20 -11.71 -1.66
N GLU A 105 -2.38 -11.81 -2.31
CA GLU A 105 -3.65 -12.00 -1.62
C GLU A 105 -4.62 -12.81 -2.48
N ASP A 106 -4.94 -14.05 -2.06
CA ASP A 106 -5.87 -14.96 -2.75
C ASP A 106 -5.62 -15.09 -4.27
N GLY A 107 -4.35 -15.24 -4.65
CA GLY A 107 -3.90 -15.32 -6.05
C GLY A 107 -3.79 -13.96 -6.76
N GLY A 108 -4.22 -12.88 -6.10
CA GLY A 108 -4.07 -11.50 -6.55
C GLY A 108 -2.95 -10.74 -5.83
N LEU A 109 -3.05 -9.42 -5.85
CA LEU A 109 -2.11 -8.50 -5.19
C LEU A 109 -2.85 -7.51 -4.30
N ILE A 110 -2.22 -7.14 -3.18
CA ILE A 110 -2.69 -6.04 -2.34
C ILE A 110 -1.59 -4.99 -2.20
N PHE A 111 -1.98 -3.73 -2.38
CA PHE A 111 -1.17 -2.54 -2.14
C PHE A 111 -1.75 -1.84 -0.93
N TYR A 112 -0.90 -1.53 0.04
CA TYR A 112 -1.32 -0.97 1.31
C TYR A 112 -0.42 0.18 1.75
N TRP A 113 -1.05 1.29 2.12
CA TRP A 113 -0.43 2.43 2.79
C TRP A 113 -1.18 2.68 4.10
N ALA A 114 -0.46 2.82 5.20
CA ALA A 114 -1.04 3.15 6.49
C ALA A 114 -0.11 4.03 7.32
N ALA A 115 -0.69 5.04 7.96
CA ALA A 115 -0.02 5.92 8.90
C ALA A 115 -1.07 6.56 9.81
N LEU A 116 -0.87 6.46 11.13
CA LEU A 116 -1.84 6.92 12.13
C LEU A 116 -3.24 6.34 11.83
N GLU A 117 -4.25 7.20 11.66
CA GLU A 117 -5.61 6.80 11.32
C GLU A 117 -5.87 6.67 9.81
N MET A 118 -4.92 7.13 8.99
CA MET A 118 -5.03 7.15 7.54
C MET A 118 -4.67 5.80 6.93
N ALA A 119 -5.40 5.39 5.89
CA ALA A 119 -5.02 4.23 5.09
C ALA A 119 -5.51 4.32 3.64
N ILE A 120 -4.73 3.73 2.73
CA ILE A 120 -5.13 3.42 1.37
C ILE A 120 -4.92 1.93 1.16
N THR A 121 -5.91 1.25 0.61
CA THR A 121 -5.82 -0.16 0.24
C THR A 121 -6.32 -0.34 -1.17
N ILE A 122 -5.57 -1.06 -2.00
CA ILE A 122 -5.99 -1.46 -3.34
C ILE A 122 -5.70 -2.95 -3.48
N GLN A 123 -6.75 -3.73 -3.73
CA GLN A 123 -6.64 -5.14 -4.06
C GLN A 123 -6.88 -5.33 -5.57
N VAL A 124 -5.97 -6.05 -6.21
CA VAL A 124 -6.04 -6.47 -7.61
C VAL A 124 -6.43 -7.94 -7.62
N PHE A 125 -7.58 -8.26 -8.19
CA PHE A 125 -8.04 -9.64 -8.30
C PHE A 125 -7.63 -10.26 -9.63
N PRO A 126 -7.36 -11.58 -9.69
CA PRO A 126 -7.00 -12.29 -10.91
C PRO A 126 -7.99 -12.06 -12.07
N SER A 127 -9.29 -12.14 -11.78
CA SER A 127 -10.36 -12.18 -12.80
C SER A 127 -11.47 -11.13 -12.61
N SER A 128 -11.57 -10.47 -11.44
CA SER A 128 -12.73 -9.65 -11.08
C SER A 128 -12.45 -8.15 -10.92
N GLY A 129 -11.35 -7.66 -11.50
CA GLY A 129 -11.00 -6.23 -11.44
C GLY A 129 -10.31 -5.86 -10.14
N TYR A 130 -10.83 -4.85 -9.45
CA TYR A 130 -10.21 -4.22 -8.29
C TYR A 130 -11.21 -4.01 -7.14
N TRP A 131 -10.69 -3.96 -5.92
CA TRP A 131 -11.35 -3.35 -4.77
C TRP A 131 -10.43 -2.30 -4.17
N TRP A 132 -10.98 -1.21 -3.65
CA TRP A 132 -10.18 -0.16 -3.01
C TRP A 132 -10.90 0.44 -1.82
N SER A 133 -10.10 1.00 -0.92
CA SER A 133 -10.56 1.77 0.22
C SER A 133 -9.56 2.88 0.55
N VAL A 134 -10.09 4.05 0.86
CA VAL A 134 -9.38 5.21 1.39
C VAL A 134 -10.04 5.59 2.70
N ARG A 135 -9.23 5.79 3.74
CA ARG A 135 -9.70 6.10 5.09
C ARG A 135 -8.98 7.32 5.66
N ASN A 136 -9.78 8.27 6.12
CA ASN A 136 -9.38 9.46 6.87
C ASN A 136 -8.30 10.33 6.19
N ILE A 137 -8.33 10.45 4.86
CA ILE A 137 -7.34 11.24 4.10
C ILE A 137 -8.00 12.53 3.65
N ALA A 138 -7.42 13.67 4.05
CA ALA A 138 -8.00 15.00 3.83
C ALA A 138 -9.47 15.09 4.29
N GLY A 139 -9.80 14.45 5.42
CA GLY A 139 -11.15 14.38 5.96
C GLY A 139 -12.13 13.49 5.18
N THR A 140 -11.65 12.72 4.19
CA THR A 140 -12.49 11.88 3.33
C THR A 140 -12.24 10.40 3.54
N SER A 141 -13.29 9.61 3.40
CA SER A 141 -13.22 8.14 3.35
C SER A 141 -14.17 7.64 2.27
N TYR A 142 -13.70 6.71 1.44
CA TYR A 142 -14.49 6.10 0.38
C TYR A 142 -13.95 4.72 0.03
N SER A 143 -14.79 3.88 -0.55
CA SER A 143 -14.43 2.53 -0.97
C SER A 143 -15.26 2.12 -2.17
N GLY A 144 -14.74 1.20 -2.98
CA GLY A 144 -15.46 0.67 -4.13
C GLY A 144 -14.85 -0.61 -4.66
N ALA A 145 -15.54 -1.17 -5.67
CA ALA A 145 -15.06 -2.30 -6.44
C ALA A 145 -15.49 -2.13 -7.90
N GLY A 146 -14.70 -2.64 -8.84
CA GLY A 146 -15.02 -2.53 -10.26
C GLY A 146 -13.88 -2.99 -11.17
N SER A 147 -14.15 -3.02 -12.48
CA SER A 147 -13.14 -3.26 -13.52
C SER A 147 -12.10 -2.14 -13.58
N ASP A 148 -12.50 -0.92 -13.19
CA ASP A 148 -11.70 0.29 -13.31
C ASP A 148 -11.52 0.93 -11.94
N LEU A 149 -10.33 1.50 -11.73
CA LEU A 149 -10.00 2.26 -10.54
C LEU A 149 -10.40 3.74 -10.73
N PRO A 150 -10.89 4.43 -9.69
CA PRO A 150 -11.07 5.87 -9.70
C PRO A 150 -9.69 6.56 -9.58
N LEU A 151 -8.90 6.48 -10.66
CA LEU A 151 -7.49 6.85 -10.68
C LEU A 151 -7.27 8.31 -10.28
N HIS A 152 -8.18 9.21 -10.64
CA HIS A 152 -8.10 10.62 -10.25
C HIS A 152 -8.14 10.78 -8.72
N ASP A 153 -9.14 10.18 -8.08
CA ASP A 153 -9.36 10.28 -6.63
C ASP A 153 -8.28 9.56 -5.83
N LEU A 154 -7.85 8.39 -6.30
CA LEU A 154 -6.78 7.62 -5.67
C LEU A 154 -5.43 8.35 -5.75
N ARG A 155 -5.10 8.96 -6.90
CA ARG A 155 -3.91 9.80 -7.03
C ARG A 155 -3.98 11.02 -6.12
N TYR A 156 -5.13 11.68 -6.04
CA TYR A 156 -5.32 12.80 -5.11
C TYR A 156 -5.09 12.36 -3.66
N SER A 157 -5.72 11.26 -3.25
CA SER A 157 -5.63 10.71 -1.90
C SER A 157 -4.19 10.31 -1.56
N LEU A 158 -3.49 9.63 -2.47
CA LEU A 158 -2.10 9.22 -2.27
C LEU A 158 -1.14 10.42 -2.16
N ASN A 159 -1.40 11.51 -2.90
CA ASN A 159 -0.61 12.74 -2.75
C ASN A 159 -0.85 13.39 -1.38
N GLN A 160 -2.09 13.44 -0.90
CA GLN A 160 -2.40 13.99 0.42
C GLN A 160 -1.80 13.12 1.54
N PHE A 161 -1.92 11.80 1.43
CA PHE A 161 -1.28 10.84 2.33
C PHE A 161 0.23 11.07 2.40
N SER A 162 0.88 11.15 1.23
CA SER A 162 2.34 11.33 1.16
C SER A 162 2.79 12.65 1.80
N LYS A 163 2.05 13.74 1.57
CA LYS A 163 2.32 15.04 2.20
C LYS A 163 2.18 15.00 3.72
N GLU A 164 1.14 14.37 4.22
CA GLU A 164 0.91 14.27 5.66
C GLU A 164 1.99 13.40 6.33
N VAL A 165 2.37 12.27 5.71
CA VAL A 165 3.49 11.45 6.19
C VAL A 165 4.81 12.22 6.18
N GLU A 166 5.09 12.99 5.13
CA GLU A 166 6.28 13.86 5.08
C GLU A 166 6.28 14.95 6.16
N LEU A 167 5.12 15.54 6.45
CA LEU A 167 4.98 16.57 7.46
C LEU A 167 5.19 16.01 8.87
N GLN A 168 4.64 14.83 9.15
CA GLN A 168 4.77 14.17 10.46
C GLN A 168 6.14 13.51 10.65
N ASN A 169 6.77 13.03 9.58
CA ASN A 169 8.09 12.40 9.62
C ASN A 169 8.94 12.78 8.40
N PRO A 170 9.61 13.94 8.40
CA PRO A 170 10.42 14.39 7.27
C PRO A 170 11.54 13.42 6.88
N ASN A 171 11.97 12.57 7.82
CA ASN A 171 13.05 11.61 7.66
C ASN A 171 12.57 10.20 7.27
N TRP A 172 11.27 10.00 6.99
CA TRP A 172 10.73 8.66 6.70
C TRP A 172 11.50 7.93 5.59
N ARG A 173 11.98 8.65 4.57
CA ARG A 173 12.80 8.11 3.48
C ARG A 173 14.17 7.59 3.90
N SER A 174 14.71 8.07 5.02
CA SER A 174 16.01 7.63 5.55
C SER A 174 15.91 6.38 6.43
N ILE A 175 14.71 6.05 6.91
CA ILE A 175 14.45 4.91 7.81
C ILE A 175 14.35 3.59 7.02
N VAL A 176 13.97 3.66 5.74
CA VAL A 176 13.80 2.49 4.86
C VAL A 176 15.11 2.11 4.13
N ARG A 177 16.24 2.78 4.43
CA ARG A 177 17.55 2.55 3.79
C ARG A 177 18.44 1.57 4.55
#